data_AF-A0A432H2X7-F1
#
_entry.id   AF-A0A432H2X7-F1
#
_cell.length_a   1.000
_cell.length_b   1.000
_cell.length_c   1.000
_cell.angle_alpha   90.00
_cell.angle_beta   90.00
_cell.angle_gamma   90.00
#
_symmetry.space_group_name_H-M   'P 1'
#
loop_
_entity.id
_entity.type
_entity.pdbx_description
1 polymer ?
#
loop_
_entity_poly.entity_id
_entity_poly.type
_entity_poly.pdbx_seq_one_letter_code
_entity_poly.pdbx_strand_id
1 'polypeptide(L)'
;MTLTLLLGLTLSLPTMIDEPTPAAETAATRGREIYLAGKTTGPEIRLVLVNADLEMPATSFPCASCHGESGRGTREGGLVPPGIRWPELMRPATVELTGRKRIAYDLESLKKVIIDGFDPSGVELHPGMPRYKMSDPQLEDLIAYLRVVGEEEVFDPGVEPEVIRFGSVLPLSGAKESTGTSIRKALEAWSEQLSIQGIYGRKIEWVFEDSASTREGTVTALKRIVEKDVFALVSCHLPPGTEGIEEILAGSEIPMIGPLTTTPRPEDPPFRWIYYLLPSFYHQSKSLVEYICIEVPGSRPTVAVVMEEGQLFDDALSGVIEQLAIFGSEPLLEIVPAEGHFDPVLIADALVDSGAEVVVVLARGPLVSRMTHR
;
A
#
# COMPACT_ATOMS: atom_id res chain seq x y z
N MET A 1 -29.46 -11.06 -67.34
CA MET A 1 -28.01 -11.32 -67.33
C MET A 1 -27.58 -11.26 -65.86
N THR A 2 -27.58 -12.43 -65.21
CA THR A 2 -27.49 -12.56 -63.75
C THR A 2 -26.05 -12.90 -63.40
N LEU A 3 -25.37 -12.04 -62.66
CA LEU A 3 -23.96 -12.20 -62.28
C LEU A 3 -23.89 -12.65 -60.82
N THR A 4 -23.47 -13.90 -60.60
CA THR A 4 -23.29 -14.52 -59.29
C THR A 4 -21.87 -14.27 -58.79
N LEU A 5 -21.72 -13.68 -57.61
CA LEU A 5 -20.43 -13.44 -56.95
C LEU A 5 -20.17 -14.55 -55.91
N LEU A 6 -19.11 -15.34 -56.07
CA LEU A 6 -18.64 -16.31 -55.07
C LEU A 6 -17.67 -15.63 -54.09
N LEU A 7 -17.99 -15.66 -52.79
CA LEU A 7 -17.11 -15.25 -51.71
C LEU A 7 -16.40 -16.50 -51.16
N GLY A 8 -15.07 -16.57 -51.26
CA GLY A 8 -14.26 -17.67 -50.73
C GLY A 8 -13.95 -17.47 -49.25
N LEU A 9 -14.26 -18.47 -48.42
CA LEU A 9 -13.96 -18.53 -46.99
C LEU A 9 -12.63 -19.26 -46.78
N THR A 10 -11.58 -18.59 -46.33
CA THR A 10 -10.32 -19.23 -45.93
C THR A 10 -10.35 -19.52 -44.43
N LEU A 11 -10.42 -20.80 -44.05
CA LEU A 11 -10.21 -21.24 -42.67
C LEU A 11 -8.71 -21.26 -42.36
N SER A 12 -8.26 -20.37 -41.49
CA SER A 12 -6.96 -20.47 -40.82
C SER A 12 -7.11 -21.37 -39.58
N LEU A 13 -6.39 -22.50 -39.55
CA LEU A 13 -6.28 -23.34 -38.36
C LEU A 13 -5.40 -22.63 -37.33
N PRO A 14 -5.84 -22.51 -36.06
CA PRO A 14 -4.99 -21.97 -35.01
C PRO A 14 -3.91 -22.99 -34.67
N THR A 15 -2.65 -22.57 -34.74
CA THR A 15 -1.53 -23.28 -34.11
C THR A 15 -1.75 -23.28 -32.61
N MET A 16 -2.03 -24.46 -32.05
CA MET A 16 -2.04 -24.69 -30.61
C MET A 16 -0.61 -24.52 -30.11
N ILE A 17 -0.38 -23.44 -29.37
CA ILE A 17 0.81 -23.28 -28.54
C ILE A 17 0.55 -24.17 -27.33
N ASP A 18 1.41 -25.16 -27.13
CA ASP A 18 1.37 -26.06 -25.99
C ASP A 18 1.61 -25.21 -24.73
N GLU A 19 0.58 -25.01 -23.91
CA GLU A 19 0.74 -24.34 -22.62
C GLU A 19 1.67 -25.20 -21.75
N PRO A 20 2.66 -24.61 -21.06
CA PRO A 20 3.53 -25.36 -20.17
C PRO A 20 2.67 -26.06 -19.12
N THR A 21 2.74 -27.39 -19.10
CA THR A 21 2.04 -28.22 -18.11
C THR A 21 2.44 -27.75 -16.71
N PRO A 22 1.49 -27.44 -15.80
CA PRO A 22 1.82 -27.04 -14.43
C PRO A 22 2.75 -28.08 -13.81
N ALA A 23 3.88 -27.62 -13.26
CA ALA A 23 4.81 -28.50 -12.56
C ALA A 23 4.05 -29.26 -11.45
N ALA A 24 4.26 -30.57 -11.37
CA ALA A 24 3.58 -31.40 -10.38
C ALA A 24 3.83 -30.87 -8.96
N GLU A 25 2.74 -30.68 -8.20
CA GLU A 25 2.76 -30.12 -6.85
C GLU A 25 3.62 -30.97 -5.91
N THR A 26 4.69 -30.38 -5.35
CA THR A 26 5.61 -31.10 -4.47
C THR A 26 5.08 -31.18 -3.04
N ALA A 27 5.63 -32.08 -2.21
CA ALA A 27 5.30 -32.15 -0.78
C ALA A 27 5.59 -30.83 -0.05
N ALA A 28 6.69 -30.15 -0.41
CA ALA A 28 7.00 -28.84 0.14
C ALA A 28 5.97 -27.77 -0.27
N THR A 29 5.48 -27.80 -1.52
CA THR A 29 4.43 -26.89 -1.99
C THR A 29 3.13 -27.08 -1.21
N ARG A 30 2.70 -28.32 -0.98
CA ARG A 30 1.52 -28.60 -0.13
C ARG A 30 1.76 -28.20 1.33
N GLY A 31 2.97 -28.44 1.85
CA GLY A 31 3.37 -28.02 3.19
C GLY A 31 3.35 -26.51 3.38
N ARG A 32 3.69 -25.75 2.34
CA ARG A 32 3.65 -24.28 2.32
C ARG A 32 2.23 -23.76 2.54
N GLU A 33 1.24 -24.33 1.85
CA GLU A 33 -0.17 -23.97 2.01
C GLU A 33 -0.70 -24.28 3.42
N ILE A 34 -0.26 -25.39 4.01
CA ILE A 34 -0.55 -25.72 5.40
C ILE A 34 0.07 -24.66 6.32
N TYR A 35 1.33 -24.32 6.11
CA TYR A 35 2.08 -23.40 6.97
C TYR A 35 1.55 -21.97 6.95
N LEU A 36 1.32 -21.42 5.75
CA LEU A 36 0.94 -20.03 5.54
C LEU A 36 -0.55 -19.79 5.75
N ALA A 37 -1.39 -20.73 5.32
CA ALA A 37 -2.84 -20.53 5.24
C ALA A 37 -3.65 -21.57 6.02
N GLY A 38 -3.04 -22.61 6.59
CA GLY A 38 -3.75 -23.69 7.27
C GLY A 38 -4.61 -24.54 6.32
N LYS A 39 -4.33 -24.48 5.01
CA LYS A 39 -5.09 -25.16 3.96
C LYS A 39 -4.42 -26.46 3.53
N THR A 40 -5.22 -27.40 3.06
CA THR A 40 -4.77 -28.71 2.58
C THR A 40 -5.74 -29.22 1.53
N THR A 41 -5.27 -30.07 0.62
CA THR A 41 -6.11 -30.78 -0.35
C THR A 41 -6.80 -32.00 0.25
N GLY A 42 -6.37 -32.45 1.43
CA GLY A 42 -6.96 -33.56 2.18
C GLY A 42 -8.06 -33.13 3.17
N PRO A 43 -8.33 -33.96 4.20
CA PRO A 43 -9.26 -33.60 5.27
C PRO A 43 -8.88 -32.29 5.98
N GLU A 44 -9.87 -31.49 6.37
CA GLU A 44 -9.66 -30.22 7.09
C GLU A 44 -8.75 -30.43 8.31
N ILE A 45 -7.68 -29.64 8.39
CA ILE A 45 -6.81 -29.61 9.57
C ILE A 45 -7.50 -28.77 10.63
N ARG A 46 -7.65 -29.35 11.82
CA ARG A 46 -8.19 -28.66 12.99
C ARG A 46 -7.11 -28.39 14.00
N LEU A 47 -7.31 -27.39 14.84
CA LEU A 47 -6.44 -27.11 15.98
C LEU A 47 -7.24 -27.02 17.26
N VAL A 48 -6.57 -27.29 18.38
CA VAL A 48 -7.09 -27.12 19.73
C VAL A 48 -6.29 -26.04 20.44
N LEU A 49 -6.99 -25.03 20.94
CA LEU A 49 -6.43 -24.01 21.83
C LEU A 49 -6.54 -24.49 23.28
N VAL A 50 -5.41 -24.90 23.87
CA VAL A 50 -5.37 -25.58 25.19
C VAL A 50 -6.02 -24.75 26.30
N ASN A 51 -5.87 -23.42 26.27
CA ASN A 51 -6.46 -22.54 27.28
C ASN A 51 -7.98 -22.42 27.22
N ALA A 52 -8.58 -22.68 26.05
CA ALA A 52 -10.01 -22.46 25.80
C ALA A 52 -10.79 -23.76 25.57
N ASP A 53 -10.10 -24.91 25.51
CA ASP A 53 -10.65 -26.20 25.06
C ASP A 53 -11.50 -26.05 23.79
N LEU A 54 -11.04 -25.19 22.89
CA LEU A 54 -11.76 -24.76 21.70
C LEU A 54 -11.11 -25.38 20.47
N GLU A 55 -11.92 -26.09 19.68
CA GLU A 55 -11.51 -26.66 18.39
C GLU A 55 -11.99 -25.77 17.24
N MET A 56 -11.09 -25.48 16.30
CA MET A 56 -11.37 -24.63 15.14
C MET A 56 -10.53 -25.03 13.92
N PRO A 57 -10.90 -24.58 12.71
CA PRO A 57 -10.10 -24.81 11.50
C PRO A 57 -8.72 -24.16 11.59
N ALA A 58 -7.70 -24.82 11.06
CA ALA A 58 -6.34 -24.28 11.01
C ALA A 58 -6.22 -22.98 10.21
N THR A 59 -7.16 -22.71 9.30
CA THR A 59 -7.24 -21.44 8.56
C THR A 59 -7.49 -20.22 9.46
N SER A 60 -7.96 -20.42 10.70
CA SER A 60 -8.17 -19.33 11.68
C SER A 60 -6.87 -18.94 12.39
N PHE A 61 -5.93 -19.88 12.56
CA PHE A 61 -4.62 -19.65 13.16
C PHE A 61 -3.57 -20.52 12.44
N PRO A 62 -3.11 -20.12 11.24
CA PRO A 62 -2.03 -20.81 10.56
C PRO A 62 -0.69 -20.61 11.29
N CYS A 63 0.27 -21.52 11.06
CA CYS A 63 1.58 -21.49 11.71
C CYS A 63 2.30 -20.15 11.52
N ALA A 64 2.21 -19.57 10.32
CA ALA A 64 2.85 -18.31 9.96
C ALA A 64 2.35 -17.10 10.77
N SER A 65 1.14 -17.14 11.34
CA SER A 65 0.63 -16.05 12.19
C SER A 65 1.46 -15.83 13.46
N CYS A 66 2.09 -16.89 13.98
CA CYS A 66 2.96 -16.82 15.15
C CYS A 66 4.44 -16.95 14.80
N HIS A 67 4.78 -17.79 13.82
CA HIS A 67 6.17 -18.06 13.47
C HIS A 67 6.71 -17.19 12.33
N GLY A 68 5.86 -16.35 11.74
CA GLY A 68 6.16 -15.51 10.58
C GLY A 68 6.31 -16.32 9.30
N GLU A 69 6.09 -15.72 8.14
CA GLU A 69 6.29 -16.39 6.85
C GLU A 69 7.73 -16.90 6.67
N SER A 70 8.70 -16.15 7.20
CA SER A 70 10.12 -16.50 7.15
C SER A 70 10.56 -17.54 8.19
N GLY A 71 9.65 -18.01 9.06
CA GLY A 71 9.94 -18.98 10.12
C GLY A 71 10.83 -18.48 11.25
N ARG A 72 11.07 -17.16 11.36
CA ARG A 72 11.96 -16.56 12.38
C ARG A 72 11.30 -16.33 13.75
N GLY A 73 9.99 -16.54 13.87
CA GLY A 73 9.23 -16.19 15.07
C GLY A 73 8.84 -14.71 15.12
N THR A 74 7.80 -14.39 15.88
CA THR A 74 7.34 -13.02 16.12
C THR A 74 7.51 -12.62 17.59
N ARG A 75 7.19 -11.36 17.91
CA ARG A 75 7.06 -10.86 19.30
C ARG A 75 5.84 -9.96 19.37
N GLU A 76 4.76 -10.46 19.95
CA GLU A 76 3.51 -9.71 20.04
C GLU A 76 2.71 -10.11 21.28
N GLY A 77 2.06 -9.15 21.93
CA GLY A 77 1.11 -9.41 23.02
C GLY A 77 1.67 -10.16 24.23
N GLY A 78 2.98 -10.09 24.46
CA GLY A 78 3.68 -10.85 25.52
C GLY A 78 4.04 -12.30 25.14
N LEU A 79 3.69 -12.75 23.93
CA LEU A 79 4.16 -14.01 23.36
C LEU A 79 5.45 -13.78 22.57
N VAL A 80 6.36 -14.75 22.70
CA VAL A 80 7.62 -14.81 21.94
C VAL A 80 7.72 -16.17 21.25
N PRO A 81 6.93 -16.42 20.18
CA PRO A 81 7.09 -17.63 19.39
C PRO A 81 8.53 -17.74 18.86
N PRO A 82 9.21 -18.89 19.05
CA PRO A 82 10.58 -19.04 18.60
C PRO A 82 10.67 -19.15 17.08
N GLY A 83 11.87 -18.92 16.55
CA GLY A 83 12.21 -19.36 15.21
C GLY A 83 12.16 -20.89 15.09
N ILE A 84 11.65 -21.34 13.95
CA ILE A 84 11.38 -22.74 13.63
C ILE A 84 12.01 -23.16 12.31
N ARG A 85 13.01 -22.40 11.83
CA ARG A 85 13.82 -22.80 10.68
C ARG A 85 14.52 -24.12 10.97
N TRP A 86 14.75 -24.91 9.92
CA TRP A 86 15.31 -26.25 10.07
C TRP A 86 16.60 -26.31 10.92
N PRO A 87 17.61 -25.43 10.71
CA PRO A 87 18.82 -25.45 11.54
C PRO A 87 18.58 -25.13 13.02
N GLU A 88 17.51 -24.40 13.36
CA GLU A 88 17.15 -24.04 14.72
C GLU A 88 16.41 -25.17 15.44
N LEU A 89 15.54 -25.89 14.71
CA LEU A 89 14.84 -27.07 15.24
C LEU A 89 15.82 -28.21 15.52
N MET A 90 16.73 -28.47 14.57
CA MET A 90 17.62 -29.63 14.56
C MET A 90 18.87 -29.48 15.45
N ARG A 91 18.98 -28.39 16.22
CA ARG A 91 20.04 -28.18 17.20
C ARG A 91 19.48 -27.98 18.61
N PRO A 92 20.25 -28.29 19.66
CA PRO A 92 19.90 -27.88 21.01
C PRO A 92 19.77 -26.36 21.12
N ALA A 93 18.78 -25.90 21.88
CA ALA A 93 18.47 -24.49 22.03
C ALA A 93 18.11 -24.14 23.47
N THR A 94 18.19 -22.85 23.81
CA THR A 94 17.66 -22.33 25.08
C THR A 94 16.38 -21.56 24.76
N VAL A 95 15.29 -21.92 25.42
CA VAL A 95 13.98 -21.27 25.26
C VAL A 95 14.08 -19.86 25.85
N GLU A 96 13.85 -18.85 25.02
CA GLU A 96 14.08 -17.45 25.39
C GLU A 96 13.22 -17.01 26.59
N LEU A 97 11.95 -17.41 26.61
CA LEU A 97 11.01 -17.00 27.66
C LEU A 97 11.34 -17.60 29.04
N THR A 98 11.89 -18.81 29.09
CA THR A 98 12.07 -19.57 30.35
C THR A 98 13.51 -19.84 30.73
N GLY A 99 14.47 -19.57 29.83
CA GLY A 99 15.88 -19.95 29.99
C GLY A 99 16.13 -21.46 29.98
N ARG A 100 15.10 -22.28 29.71
CA ARG A 100 15.21 -23.75 29.74
C ARG A 100 15.96 -24.27 28.51
N LYS A 101 16.81 -25.28 28.71
CA LYS A 101 17.45 -25.99 27.60
C LYS A 101 16.50 -27.04 27.00
N ARG A 102 16.44 -27.08 25.67
CA ARG A 102 15.74 -28.07 24.85
C ARG A 102 16.78 -28.81 24.01
N ILE A 103 16.69 -30.14 23.93
CA ILE A 103 17.52 -30.95 23.02
C ILE A 103 17.05 -30.80 21.55
N ALA A 104 17.89 -31.16 20.58
CA ALA A 104 17.50 -31.10 19.17
C ALA A 104 16.22 -31.89 18.89
N TYR A 105 15.39 -31.39 17.96
CA TYR A 105 14.31 -32.19 17.40
C TYR A 105 14.87 -33.23 16.43
N ASP A 106 14.15 -34.33 16.32
CA ASP A 106 14.18 -35.27 15.20
C ASP A 106 12.78 -35.31 14.55
N LEU A 107 12.59 -36.15 13.54
CA LEU A 107 11.31 -36.23 12.82
C LEU A 107 10.15 -36.67 13.73
N GLU A 108 10.37 -37.64 14.61
CA GLU A 108 9.31 -38.17 15.48
C GLU A 108 8.91 -37.15 16.54
N SER A 109 9.88 -36.53 17.20
CA SER A 109 9.63 -35.48 18.19
C SER A 109 9.06 -34.21 17.56
N LEU A 110 9.39 -33.90 16.30
CA LEU A 110 8.79 -32.77 15.57
C LEU A 110 7.32 -33.04 15.22
N LYS A 111 6.97 -34.24 14.76
CA LYS A 111 5.56 -34.64 14.59
C LYS A 111 4.82 -34.57 15.93
N LYS A 112 5.43 -35.13 16.98
CA LYS A 112 4.86 -35.17 18.33
C LYS A 112 4.60 -33.78 18.90
N VAL A 113 5.51 -32.83 18.73
CA VAL A 113 5.33 -31.48 19.29
C VAL A 113 4.18 -30.71 18.62
N ILE A 114 3.92 -30.96 17.33
CA ILE A 114 2.84 -30.33 16.58
C ILE A 114 1.46 -30.88 16.99
N ILE A 115 1.38 -32.19 17.21
CA ILE A 115 0.13 -32.87 17.56
C ILE A 115 -0.15 -32.80 19.08
N ASP A 116 0.82 -33.21 19.89
CA ASP A 116 0.65 -33.39 21.34
C ASP A 116 1.10 -32.16 22.15
N GLY A 117 1.93 -31.29 21.56
CA GLY A 117 2.47 -30.12 22.27
C GLY A 117 3.59 -30.45 23.25
N PHE A 118 4.33 -31.55 23.08
CA PHE A 118 5.49 -31.90 23.90
C PHE A 118 6.79 -31.82 23.11
N ASP A 119 7.76 -31.11 23.66
CA ASP A 119 9.09 -30.99 23.10
C ASP A 119 9.91 -32.30 23.28
N PRO A 120 11.09 -32.46 22.64
CA PRO A 120 11.88 -33.68 22.72
C PRO A 120 12.49 -33.92 24.11
N SER A 121 12.43 -32.91 25.00
CA SER A 121 12.82 -33.05 26.41
C SER A 121 11.65 -33.50 27.29
N GLY A 122 10.48 -33.80 26.70
CA GLY A 122 9.26 -34.23 27.40
C GLY A 122 8.51 -33.08 28.09
N VAL A 123 8.82 -31.83 27.75
CA VAL A 123 8.21 -30.66 28.37
C VAL A 123 7.06 -30.16 27.50
N GLU A 124 5.92 -29.92 28.13
CA GLU A 124 4.75 -29.35 27.45
C GLU A 124 5.04 -27.91 27.00
N LEU A 125 4.58 -27.59 25.78
CA LEU A 125 4.68 -26.27 25.21
C LEU A 125 3.70 -25.30 25.85
N HIS A 126 4.04 -24.01 25.75
CA HIS A 126 3.18 -22.94 26.21
C HIS A 126 1.75 -23.13 25.67
N PRO A 127 0.70 -22.93 26.50
CA PRO A 127 -0.69 -23.16 26.07
C PRO A 127 -1.15 -22.30 24.88
N GLY A 128 -0.44 -21.20 24.62
CA GLY A 128 -0.65 -20.34 23.45
C GLY A 128 -0.21 -20.95 22.12
N MET A 129 0.56 -22.04 22.10
CA MET A 129 0.84 -22.78 20.86
C MET A 129 -0.30 -23.76 20.58
N PRO A 130 -1.01 -23.70 19.44
CA PRO A 130 -2.08 -24.65 19.17
C PRO A 130 -1.59 -26.08 18.99
N ARG A 131 -2.46 -27.07 19.25
CA ARG A 131 -2.22 -28.49 18.97
C ARG A 131 -3.01 -28.87 17.72
N TYR A 132 -2.32 -29.25 16.65
CA TYR A 132 -2.95 -29.48 15.35
C TYR A 132 -3.32 -30.94 15.19
N LYS A 133 -4.53 -31.23 14.71
CA LYS A 133 -5.00 -32.57 14.33
C LYS A 133 -4.70 -32.77 12.86
N MET A 134 -3.62 -33.47 12.57
CA MET A 134 -3.12 -33.72 11.20
C MET A 134 -2.91 -35.21 10.99
N SER A 135 -3.11 -35.65 9.75
CA SER A 135 -2.72 -36.99 9.30
C SER A 135 -1.22 -37.06 9.01
N ASP A 136 -0.66 -38.28 8.98
CA ASP A 136 0.77 -38.48 8.66
C ASP A 136 1.19 -37.84 7.32
N PRO A 137 0.43 -37.95 6.21
CA PRO A 137 0.77 -37.27 4.97
C PRO A 137 0.81 -35.74 5.10
N GLN A 138 -0.11 -35.15 5.88
CA GLN A 138 -0.14 -33.70 6.09
C GLN A 138 1.06 -33.24 6.94
N LEU A 139 1.46 -34.03 7.95
CA LEU A 139 2.67 -33.77 8.71
C LEU A 139 3.93 -33.91 7.84
N GLU A 140 3.97 -34.89 6.93
CA GLU A 140 5.09 -35.07 6.01
C GLU A 140 5.21 -33.91 5.02
N ASP A 141 4.10 -33.45 4.45
CA ASP A 141 4.06 -32.24 3.61
C ASP A 141 4.54 -31.01 4.40
N LEU A 142 4.00 -30.78 5.61
CA LEU A 142 4.43 -29.66 6.48
C LEU A 142 5.92 -29.74 6.82
N ILE A 143 6.43 -30.92 7.18
CA ILE A 143 7.86 -31.11 7.48
C ILE A 143 8.72 -30.89 6.24
N ALA A 144 8.26 -31.32 5.05
CA ALA A 144 8.96 -31.05 3.80
C ALA A 144 9.12 -29.54 3.57
N TYR A 145 8.10 -28.74 3.90
CA TYR A 145 8.21 -27.28 3.87
C TYR A 145 9.09 -26.71 4.99
N LEU A 146 8.98 -27.19 6.24
CA LEU A 146 9.84 -26.73 7.35
C LEU A 146 11.34 -26.95 7.10
N ARG A 147 11.72 -27.89 6.24
CA ARG A 147 13.11 -28.07 5.79
C ARG A 147 13.63 -26.90 4.97
N VAL A 148 12.75 -26.25 4.22
CA VAL A 148 13.08 -25.17 3.28
C VAL A 148 12.47 -23.82 3.68
N VAL A 149 11.73 -23.74 4.81
CA VAL A 149 11.11 -22.49 5.28
C VAL A 149 12.20 -21.47 5.61
N GLY A 150 12.17 -20.35 4.89
CA GLY A 150 13.22 -19.34 4.95
C GLY A 150 14.56 -19.74 4.31
N GLU A 151 14.63 -20.90 3.63
CA GLU A 151 15.59 -21.22 2.56
C GLU A 151 15.04 -20.81 1.19
N GLU A 152 13.72 -20.92 1.01
CA GLU A 152 13.00 -20.11 0.05
C GLU A 152 13.24 -18.63 0.41
N GLU A 153 14.14 -17.99 -0.34
CA GLU A 153 14.22 -16.53 -0.48
C GLU A 153 12.94 -16.02 -1.17
N VAL A 154 11.75 -16.40 -0.68
CA VAL A 154 10.48 -15.76 -1.02
C VAL A 154 10.47 -14.46 -0.24
N PHE A 155 11.19 -13.51 -0.79
CA PHE A 155 11.03 -12.13 -0.46
C PHE A 155 9.79 -11.61 -1.19
N ASP A 156 9.11 -10.62 -0.60
CA ASP A 156 8.13 -9.84 -1.36
C ASP A 156 8.80 -9.30 -2.64
N PRO A 157 8.06 -9.13 -3.75
CA PRO A 157 8.60 -8.53 -4.96
C PRO A 157 9.43 -7.29 -4.67
N GLY A 158 10.62 -7.20 -5.28
CA GLY A 158 11.57 -6.12 -5.04
C GLY A 158 12.25 -6.12 -3.67
N VAL A 159 12.13 -7.18 -2.86
CA VAL A 159 12.93 -7.37 -1.65
C VAL A 159 13.97 -8.46 -1.89
N GLU A 160 15.19 -8.23 -1.45
CA GLU A 160 16.33 -9.15 -1.58
C GLU A 160 17.09 -9.18 -0.24
N PRO A 161 18.09 -10.05 -0.03
CA PRO A 161 18.84 -10.09 1.24
C PRO A 161 19.51 -8.77 1.57
N GLU A 162 20.00 -8.05 0.56
CA GLU A 162 20.80 -6.82 0.70
C GLU A 162 20.11 -5.57 0.16
N VAL A 163 19.00 -5.72 -0.57
CA VAL A 163 18.35 -4.63 -1.31
C VAL A 163 16.83 -4.65 -1.10
N ILE A 164 16.23 -3.46 -1.10
CA ILE A 164 14.80 -3.25 -1.29
C ILE A 164 14.61 -2.23 -2.42
N ARG A 165 13.74 -2.55 -3.38
CA ARG A 165 13.52 -1.80 -4.61
C ARG A 165 12.21 -1.04 -4.54
N PHE A 166 12.26 0.27 -4.77
CA PHE A 166 11.08 1.12 -4.89
C PHE A 166 10.93 1.64 -6.32
N GLY A 167 9.69 1.74 -6.78
CA GLY A 167 9.35 2.39 -8.04
C GLY A 167 8.93 3.84 -7.82
N SER A 168 9.23 4.72 -8.77
CA SER A 168 8.67 6.07 -8.80
C SER A 168 8.39 6.52 -10.24
N VAL A 169 7.14 6.88 -10.51
CA VAL A 169 6.70 7.46 -11.79
C VAL A 169 6.76 8.97 -11.65
N LEU A 170 7.68 9.63 -12.36
CA LEU A 170 7.93 11.07 -12.23
C LEU A 170 7.76 11.79 -13.57
N PRO A 171 7.49 13.11 -13.60
CA PRO A 171 7.49 13.87 -14.84
C PRO A 171 8.94 14.18 -15.20
N LEU A 172 9.62 13.25 -15.85
CA LEU A 172 11.02 13.37 -16.25
C LEU A 172 11.16 13.98 -17.66
N SER A 173 10.03 14.17 -18.35
CA SER A 173 9.91 15.02 -19.53
C SER A 173 8.61 15.83 -19.51
N GLY A 174 8.49 16.78 -20.45
CA GLY A 174 7.32 17.64 -20.58
C GLY A 174 7.32 18.83 -19.63
N ALA A 175 6.15 19.43 -19.42
CA ALA A 175 6.02 20.72 -18.73
C ALA A 175 6.53 20.75 -17.28
N LYS A 176 6.66 19.59 -16.62
CA LYS A 176 7.10 19.47 -15.23
C LYS A 176 8.45 18.75 -15.05
N GLU A 177 9.25 18.62 -16.12
CA GLU A 177 10.56 17.96 -16.11
C GLU A 177 11.47 18.42 -14.95
N SER A 178 11.58 19.73 -14.74
CA SER A 178 12.45 20.31 -13.70
C SER A 178 12.02 19.87 -12.29
N THR A 179 10.71 19.76 -12.07
CA THR A 179 10.13 19.31 -10.80
C THR A 179 10.40 17.82 -10.61
N GLY A 180 10.13 16.98 -11.62
CA GLY A 180 10.40 15.54 -11.55
C GLY A 180 11.87 15.23 -11.34
N THR A 181 12.77 15.95 -12.02
CA THR A 181 14.22 15.83 -11.84
C THR A 181 14.65 16.20 -10.42
N SER A 182 14.05 17.23 -9.83
CA SER A 182 14.35 17.65 -8.46
C SER A 182 13.89 16.60 -7.43
N ILE A 183 12.69 16.04 -7.62
CA ILE A 183 12.16 14.96 -6.77
C ILE A 183 13.05 13.73 -6.87
N ARG A 184 13.42 13.30 -8.09
CA ARG A 184 14.33 12.17 -8.30
C ARG A 184 15.63 12.33 -7.51
N LYS A 185 16.28 13.48 -7.64
CA LYS A 185 17.52 13.79 -6.89
C LYS A 185 17.31 13.74 -5.38
N ALA A 186 16.16 14.22 -4.89
CA ALA A 186 15.84 14.17 -3.47
C ALA A 186 15.67 12.73 -2.97
N LEU A 187 14.99 11.87 -3.74
CA LEU A 187 14.82 10.44 -3.42
C LEU A 187 16.16 9.70 -3.42
N GLU A 188 16.99 9.94 -4.43
CA GLU A 188 18.33 9.35 -4.55
C GLU A 188 19.22 9.79 -3.37
N ALA A 189 19.29 11.09 -3.08
CA ALA A 189 20.08 11.62 -1.95
C ALA A 189 19.59 11.10 -0.59
N TRP A 190 18.27 11.00 -0.41
CA TRP A 190 17.68 10.43 0.80
C TRP A 190 18.07 8.96 0.99
N SER A 191 18.01 8.15 -0.08
CA SER A 191 18.43 6.75 -0.03
C SER A 191 19.92 6.58 0.25
N GLU A 192 20.79 7.45 -0.29
CA GLU A 192 22.23 7.43 0.01
C GLU A 192 22.49 7.71 1.49
N GLN A 193 21.81 8.69 2.08
CA GLN A 193 21.93 9.01 3.50
C GLN A 193 21.48 7.85 4.40
N LEU A 194 20.41 7.15 4.01
CA LEU A 194 19.89 5.97 4.73
C LEU A 194 20.77 4.74 4.60
N SER A 195 21.54 4.60 3.52
CA SER A 195 22.32 3.39 3.21
C SER A 195 23.32 2.96 4.29
N ILE A 196 23.67 3.85 5.24
CA ILE A 196 24.51 3.52 6.41
C ILE A 196 23.78 2.58 7.39
N GLN A 197 22.45 2.67 7.49
CA GLN A 197 21.61 1.83 8.37
C GLN A 197 20.62 0.94 7.58
N GLY A 198 20.24 1.36 6.37
CA GLY A 198 19.31 0.67 5.49
C GLY A 198 17.90 0.51 6.06
N ILE A 199 17.04 -0.18 5.32
CA ILE A 199 15.76 -0.68 5.83
C ILE A 199 15.97 -2.15 6.22
N TYR A 200 16.00 -2.43 7.52
CA TYR A 200 16.37 -3.75 8.05
C TYR A 200 17.72 -4.28 7.49
N GLY A 201 18.70 -3.38 7.33
CA GLY A 201 20.01 -3.70 6.77
C GLY A 201 20.07 -3.76 5.24
N ARG A 202 18.97 -3.47 4.54
CA ARG A 202 18.92 -3.44 3.06
C ARG A 202 19.16 -2.04 2.52
N LYS A 203 19.91 -1.95 1.43
CA LYS A 203 20.06 -0.74 0.63
C LYS A 203 18.80 -0.49 -0.19
N ILE A 204 18.55 0.78 -0.47
CA ILE A 204 17.42 1.19 -1.29
C ILE A 204 17.87 1.28 -2.75
N GLU A 205 17.19 0.56 -3.64
CA GLU A 205 17.31 0.72 -5.09
C GLU A 205 16.07 1.40 -5.67
N TRP A 206 16.28 2.28 -6.64
CA TRP A 206 15.21 3.01 -7.29
C TRP A 206 15.01 2.59 -8.74
N VAL A 207 13.75 2.36 -9.11
CA VAL A 207 13.30 2.26 -10.50
C VAL A 207 12.50 3.52 -10.81
N PHE A 208 12.88 4.23 -11.87
CA PHE A 208 12.15 5.42 -12.30
C PHE A 208 11.50 5.19 -13.67
N GLU A 209 10.27 5.66 -13.83
CA GLU A 209 9.56 5.71 -15.10
C GLU A 209 9.07 7.14 -15.37
N ASP A 210 9.05 7.54 -16.64
CA ASP A 210 8.63 8.88 -17.04
C ASP A 210 7.12 8.93 -17.36
N SER A 211 6.41 9.81 -16.65
CA SER A 211 5.00 10.13 -16.88
C SER A 211 4.76 11.10 -18.04
N ALA A 212 5.81 11.67 -18.63
CA ALA A 212 5.74 12.73 -19.66
C ALA A 212 4.92 13.97 -19.23
N SER A 213 4.72 14.15 -17.92
CA SER A 213 3.83 15.17 -17.35
C SER A 213 2.35 15.07 -17.78
N THR A 214 1.87 13.91 -18.24
CA THR A 214 0.47 13.72 -18.69
C THR A 214 -0.25 12.62 -17.91
N ARG A 215 -1.59 12.57 -18.00
CA ARG A 215 -2.41 11.52 -17.38
C ARG A 215 -2.14 10.16 -18.04
N GLU A 216 -2.19 10.14 -19.37
CA GLU A 216 -1.98 8.93 -20.18
C GLU A 216 -0.55 8.40 -20.02
N GLY A 217 0.42 9.31 -19.97
CA GLY A 217 1.82 8.97 -19.72
C GLY A 217 2.01 8.38 -18.32
N THR A 218 1.34 8.93 -17.29
CA THR A 218 1.32 8.38 -15.94
C THR A 218 0.78 6.95 -15.91
N VAL A 219 -0.40 6.71 -16.52
CA VAL A 219 -1.01 5.36 -16.57
C VAL A 219 -0.10 4.37 -17.30
N THR A 220 0.49 4.77 -18.43
CA THR A 220 1.39 3.92 -19.21
C THR A 220 2.67 3.60 -18.43
N ALA A 221 3.25 4.59 -17.74
CA ALA A 221 4.42 4.42 -16.88
C ALA A 221 4.13 3.51 -15.69
N LEU A 222 2.95 3.63 -15.07
CA LEU A 222 2.52 2.74 -13.99
C LEU A 222 2.42 1.29 -14.46
N LYS A 223 1.78 1.03 -15.61
CA LYS A 223 1.72 -0.33 -16.18
C LYS A 223 3.09 -0.92 -16.47
N ARG A 224 4.10 -0.10 -16.79
CA ARG A 224 5.47 -0.59 -17.00
C ARG A 224 6.20 -0.84 -15.68
N ILE A 225 6.03 0.03 -14.69
CA ILE A 225 6.83 -0.05 -13.46
C ILE A 225 6.38 -1.17 -12.53
N VAL A 226 5.09 -1.52 -12.52
CA VAL A 226 4.58 -2.62 -11.70
C VAL A 226 5.11 -3.99 -12.13
N GLU A 227 5.56 -4.12 -13.38
CA GLU A 227 6.19 -5.32 -13.94
C GLU A 227 7.70 -5.42 -13.62
N LYS A 228 8.28 -4.43 -12.92
CA LYS A 228 9.73 -4.34 -12.67
C LYS A 228 10.17 -4.78 -11.28
N ASP A 229 9.42 -5.69 -10.66
CA ASP A 229 9.76 -6.30 -9.38
C ASP A 229 10.13 -5.24 -8.32
N VAL A 230 9.18 -4.35 -8.04
CA VAL A 230 9.29 -3.28 -7.03
C VAL A 230 8.40 -3.60 -5.84
N PHE A 231 8.89 -3.31 -4.64
CA PHE A 231 8.16 -3.56 -3.39
C PHE A 231 7.01 -2.58 -3.18
N ALA A 232 7.25 -1.31 -3.49
CA ALA A 232 6.23 -0.27 -3.40
C ALA A 232 6.53 0.87 -4.38
N LEU A 233 5.49 1.62 -4.72
CA LEU A 233 5.59 2.85 -5.48
C LEU A 233 5.65 4.04 -4.52
N VAL A 234 6.64 4.93 -4.68
CA VAL A 234 6.85 6.06 -3.76
C VAL A 234 6.90 7.36 -4.54
N SER A 235 6.16 8.37 -4.07
CA SER A 235 6.17 9.73 -4.64
C SER A 235 5.84 9.78 -6.14
N CYS A 236 4.96 8.90 -6.61
CA CYS A 236 4.52 8.90 -8.00
C CYS A 236 3.72 10.16 -8.31
N HIS A 237 4.07 10.85 -9.39
CA HIS A 237 3.32 11.96 -9.94
C HIS A 237 1.97 11.48 -10.46
N LEU A 238 0.91 12.06 -9.90
CA LEU A 238 -0.46 11.69 -10.21
C LEU A 238 -1.27 12.96 -10.50
N PRO A 239 -1.37 13.36 -11.79
CA PRO A 239 -2.18 14.52 -12.17
C PRO A 239 -3.65 14.37 -11.73
N PRO A 240 -4.33 15.46 -11.35
CA PRO A 240 -5.76 15.44 -11.06
C PRO A 240 -6.58 14.86 -12.21
N GLY A 241 -7.52 13.97 -11.90
CA GLY A 241 -8.38 13.31 -12.89
C GLY A 241 -7.71 12.19 -13.68
N THR A 242 -6.59 11.64 -13.20
CA THR A 242 -6.03 10.40 -13.79
C THR A 242 -6.89 9.21 -13.37
N GLU A 243 -7.35 8.42 -14.34
CA GLU A 243 -8.24 7.26 -14.14
C GLU A 243 -7.48 5.93 -14.28
N GLY A 244 -8.06 4.84 -13.74
CA GLY A 244 -7.54 3.47 -13.89
C GLY A 244 -6.35 3.13 -12.98
N ILE A 245 -6.06 3.96 -11.98
CA ILE A 245 -4.95 3.75 -11.04
C ILE A 245 -5.27 2.62 -10.08
N GLU A 246 -6.49 2.62 -9.54
CA GLU A 246 -6.98 1.67 -8.57
C GLU A 246 -6.97 0.24 -9.13
N GLU A 247 -7.39 0.07 -10.39
CA GLU A 247 -7.35 -1.23 -11.08
C GLU A 247 -5.92 -1.75 -11.24
N ILE A 248 -4.96 -0.89 -11.63
CA ILE A 248 -3.56 -1.27 -11.78
C ILE A 248 -2.95 -1.69 -10.44
N LEU A 249 -3.18 -0.91 -9.38
CA LEU A 249 -2.61 -1.19 -8.06
C LEU A 249 -3.26 -2.40 -7.41
N ALA A 250 -4.58 -2.58 -7.56
CA ALA A 250 -5.26 -3.77 -7.05
C ALA A 250 -4.85 -5.05 -7.80
N GLY A 251 -4.64 -4.97 -9.12
CA GLY A 251 -4.22 -6.12 -9.91
C GLY A 251 -2.75 -6.51 -9.72
N SER A 252 -1.88 -5.55 -9.40
CA SER A 252 -0.47 -5.81 -9.09
C SER A 252 -0.20 -6.06 -7.61
N GLU A 253 -1.14 -5.73 -6.72
CA GLU A 253 -0.99 -5.78 -5.27
C GLU A 253 0.21 -4.94 -4.75
N ILE A 254 0.60 -3.90 -5.48
CA ILE A 254 1.71 -3.01 -5.11
C ILE A 254 1.16 -1.74 -4.44
N PRO A 255 1.55 -1.43 -3.19
CA PRO A 255 1.12 -0.21 -2.53
C PRO A 255 1.79 1.02 -3.13
N MET A 256 1.02 2.09 -3.27
CA MET A 256 1.49 3.43 -3.62
C MET A 256 1.50 4.33 -2.40
N ILE A 257 2.67 4.84 -2.03
CA ILE A 257 2.91 5.62 -0.83
C ILE A 257 3.25 7.07 -1.22
N GLY A 258 2.47 7.99 -0.67
CA GLY A 258 2.63 9.42 -0.85
C GLY A 258 2.65 9.87 -2.30
N PRO A 259 1.64 9.52 -3.13
CA PRO A 259 1.56 10.05 -4.49
C PRO A 259 1.56 11.57 -4.48
N LEU A 260 2.25 12.16 -5.45
CA LEU A 260 2.35 13.60 -5.65
C LEU A 260 1.14 14.06 -6.45
N THR A 261 0.06 14.36 -5.72
CA THR A 261 -1.18 14.89 -6.24
C THR A 261 -1.71 16.00 -5.34
N THR A 262 -2.48 16.90 -5.92
CA THR A 262 -3.17 17.98 -5.21
C THR A 262 -4.63 17.65 -4.90
N THR A 263 -5.15 16.56 -5.47
CA THR A 263 -6.51 16.08 -5.27
C THR A 263 -6.49 14.64 -4.72
N PRO A 264 -5.86 14.39 -3.56
CA PRO A 264 -5.92 13.08 -2.94
C PRO A 264 -7.37 12.75 -2.59
N ARG A 265 -7.78 11.51 -2.89
CA ARG A 265 -9.14 11.00 -2.66
C ARG A 265 -9.10 9.92 -1.58
N PRO A 266 -8.97 10.28 -0.30
CA PRO A 266 -9.15 9.32 0.77
C PRO A 266 -10.61 8.82 0.73
N GLU A 267 -10.81 7.57 0.36
CA GLU A 267 -12.12 6.91 0.35
C GLU A 267 -12.51 6.44 1.76
N ASP A 268 -13.81 6.22 1.98
CA ASP A 268 -14.34 5.51 3.16
C ASP A 268 -15.24 4.35 2.69
N PRO A 269 -14.78 3.09 2.77
CA PRO A 269 -13.52 2.66 3.36
C PRO A 269 -12.29 3.05 2.51
N PRO A 270 -11.10 3.24 3.11
CA PRO A 270 -9.90 3.61 2.37
C PRO A 270 -9.50 2.56 1.33
N PHE A 271 -9.14 3.01 0.13
CA PHE A 271 -8.57 2.14 -0.89
C PHE A 271 -7.20 1.61 -0.43
N ARG A 272 -7.13 0.29 -0.18
CA ARG A 272 -6.00 -0.40 0.50
C ARG A 272 -4.62 -0.14 -0.11
N TRP A 273 -4.55 0.17 -1.40
CA TRP A 273 -3.29 0.26 -2.13
C TRP A 273 -2.77 1.69 -2.32
N ILE A 274 -3.45 2.72 -1.81
CA ILE A 274 -2.97 4.10 -1.89
C ILE A 274 -2.93 4.73 -0.50
N TYR A 275 -1.75 5.23 -0.12
CA TYR A 275 -1.51 5.90 1.15
C TYR A 275 -1.14 7.36 0.89
N TYR A 276 -2.10 8.27 1.05
CA TYR A 276 -1.83 9.70 0.89
C TYR A 276 -1.08 10.26 2.10
N LEU A 277 0.02 10.99 1.83
CA LEU A 277 0.81 11.69 2.87
C LEU A 277 0.55 13.20 2.88
N LEU A 278 -0.01 13.74 1.80
CA LEU A 278 -0.32 15.15 1.65
C LEU A 278 -1.84 15.37 1.76
N PRO A 279 -2.30 16.43 2.44
CA PRO A 279 -3.72 16.75 2.53
C PRO A 279 -4.25 17.31 1.20
N SER A 280 -5.52 17.04 0.87
CA SER A 280 -6.18 17.68 -0.28
C SER A 280 -6.41 19.17 -0.03
N PHE A 281 -6.57 19.94 -1.10
CA PHE A 281 -6.99 21.33 -0.97
C PHE A 281 -8.37 21.48 -0.30
N TYR A 282 -9.25 20.48 -0.44
CA TYR A 282 -10.47 20.38 0.36
C TYR A 282 -10.16 20.41 1.87
N HIS A 283 -9.31 19.50 2.38
CA HIS A 283 -8.96 19.43 3.81
C HIS A 283 -8.16 20.66 4.29
N GLN A 284 -7.25 21.17 3.45
CA GLN A 284 -6.51 22.39 3.76
C GLN A 284 -7.45 23.60 3.91
N SER A 285 -8.44 23.72 3.03
CA SER A 285 -9.42 24.82 3.07
C SER A 285 -10.35 24.73 4.27
N LYS A 286 -10.76 23.52 4.67
CA LYS A 286 -11.49 23.30 5.93
C LYS A 286 -10.68 23.77 7.13
N SER A 287 -9.40 23.38 7.20
CA SER A 287 -8.51 23.80 8.29
C SER A 287 -8.32 25.33 8.33
N LEU A 288 -8.25 25.97 7.16
CA LEU A 288 -8.16 27.43 7.05
C LEU A 288 -9.43 28.12 7.57
N VAL A 289 -10.62 27.64 7.18
CA VAL A 289 -11.88 28.20 7.68
C VAL A 289 -12.05 27.95 9.17
N GLU A 290 -11.70 26.76 9.66
CA GLU A 290 -11.71 26.47 11.09
C GLU A 290 -10.83 27.45 11.88
N TYR A 291 -9.62 27.71 11.40
CA TYR A 291 -8.75 28.74 11.98
C TYR A 291 -9.42 30.12 11.99
N ILE A 292 -9.98 30.56 10.86
CA ILE A 292 -10.69 31.85 10.74
C ILE A 292 -11.83 31.96 11.75
N CYS A 293 -12.64 30.90 11.90
CA CYS A 293 -13.82 30.93 12.77
C CYS A 293 -13.47 30.79 14.27
N ILE A 294 -12.33 30.18 14.62
CA ILE A 294 -11.91 29.99 16.02
C ILE A 294 -11.07 31.18 16.52
N GLU A 295 -10.13 31.68 15.71
CA GLU A 295 -9.14 32.68 16.14
C GLU A 295 -9.61 34.12 15.96
N VAL A 296 -10.78 34.35 15.38
CA VAL A 296 -11.45 35.66 15.33
C VAL A 296 -12.49 35.71 16.46
N PRO A 297 -12.13 36.11 17.70
CA PRO A 297 -13.03 36.03 18.85
C PRO A 297 -14.24 36.95 18.70
N GLY A 298 -15.44 36.36 18.80
CA GLY A 298 -16.71 37.09 18.97
C GLY A 298 -17.55 37.28 17.71
N SER A 299 -17.11 36.85 16.53
CA SER A 299 -17.90 36.91 15.30
C SER A 299 -17.97 35.54 14.62
N ARG A 300 -19.09 35.29 13.94
CA ARG A 300 -19.12 34.39 12.78
C ARG A 300 -18.71 35.28 11.61
N PRO A 301 -17.41 35.38 11.26
CA PRO A 301 -16.97 36.39 10.33
C PRO A 301 -17.65 36.18 8.98
N THR A 302 -18.03 37.28 8.34
CA THR A 302 -18.54 37.22 6.98
C THR A 302 -17.39 36.95 6.01
N VAL A 303 -17.49 35.87 5.25
CA VAL A 303 -16.41 35.40 4.36
C VAL A 303 -16.78 35.65 2.91
N ALA A 304 -15.88 36.28 2.14
CA ALA A 304 -15.90 36.27 0.69
C ALA A 304 -14.80 35.34 0.15
N VAL A 305 -15.04 34.72 -0.99
CA VAL A 305 -14.08 33.83 -1.66
C VAL A 305 -13.71 34.42 -3.01
N VAL A 306 -12.41 34.49 -3.30
CA VAL A 306 -11.88 34.78 -4.64
C VAL A 306 -11.13 33.56 -5.11
N MET A 307 -11.50 32.98 -6.24
CA MET A 307 -10.89 31.75 -6.73
C MET A 307 -10.59 31.77 -8.22
N GLU A 308 -9.55 31.03 -8.63
CA GLU A 308 -9.31 30.71 -10.04
C GLU A 308 -10.26 29.61 -10.52
N GLU A 309 -10.56 29.60 -11.82
CA GLU A 309 -11.27 28.47 -12.43
C GLU A 309 -10.43 27.18 -12.40
N GLY A 310 -11.10 26.06 -12.14
CA GLY A 310 -10.56 24.72 -12.32
C GLY A 310 -10.82 23.79 -11.14
N GLN A 311 -10.86 22.49 -11.43
CA GLN A 311 -11.20 21.42 -10.48
C GLN A 311 -10.44 21.50 -9.14
N LEU A 312 -9.19 21.97 -9.18
CA LEU A 312 -8.37 22.18 -7.99
C LEU A 312 -9.03 23.10 -6.96
N PHE A 313 -9.61 24.18 -7.46
CA PHE A 313 -10.22 25.25 -6.69
C PHE A 313 -11.67 24.96 -6.39
N ASP A 314 -12.35 24.16 -7.22
CA ASP A 314 -13.68 23.62 -6.93
C ASP A 314 -13.65 22.71 -5.68
N ASP A 315 -12.63 21.83 -5.58
CA ASP A 315 -12.42 20.99 -4.40
C ASP A 315 -12.12 21.84 -3.14
N ALA A 316 -11.32 22.91 -3.31
CA ALA A 316 -10.98 23.84 -2.24
C ALA A 316 -12.21 24.64 -1.76
N LEU A 317 -13.01 25.18 -2.70
CA LEU A 317 -14.25 25.90 -2.43
C LEU A 317 -15.25 25.02 -1.69
N SER A 318 -15.38 23.75 -2.10
CA SER A 318 -16.24 22.78 -1.40
C SER A 318 -15.83 22.63 0.07
N GLY A 319 -14.52 22.58 0.35
CA GLY A 319 -13.99 22.58 1.71
C GLY A 319 -14.34 23.86 2.49
N VAL A 320 -14.25 25.03 1.83
CA VAL A 320 -14.65 26.32 2.45
C VAL A 320 -16.13 26.31 2.82
N ILE A 321 -17.01 26.00 1.86
CA ILE A 321 -18.47 26.02 2.03
C ILE A 321 -18.89 25.06 3.14
N GLU A 322 -18.43 23.81 3.09
CA GLU A 322 -18.80 22.81 4.09
C GLU A 322 -18.33 23.18 5.49
N GLN A 323 -17.13 23.74 5.63
CA GLN A 323 -16.64 24.13 6.94
C GLN A 323 -17.39 25.36 7.48
N LEU A 324 -17.70 26.35 6.63
CA LEU A 324 -18.52 27.50 7.02
C LEU A 324 -19.91 27.05 7.48
N ALA A 325 -20.49 26.04 6.82
CA ALA A 325 -21.79 25.48 7.18
C ALA A 325 -21.77 24.83 8.58
N ILE A 326 -20.67 24.17 8.97
CA ILE A 326 -20.49 23.64 10.35
C ILE A 326 -20.56 24.76 11.39
N PHE A 327 -20.02 25.95 11.06
CA PHE A 327 -20.12 27.14 11.91
C PHE A 327 -21.43 27.93 11.73
N GLY A 328 -22.35 27.45 10.90
CA GLY A 328 -23.65 28.06 10.65
C GLY A 328 -23.56 29.35 9.83
N SER A 329 -22.69 29.36 8.82
CA SER A 329 -22.46 30.47 7.88
C SER A 329 -22.26 29.94 6.45
N GLU A 330 -22.29 30.84 5.47
CA GLU A 330 -22.01 30.57 4.06
C GLU A 330 -21.19 31.74 3.47
N PRO A 331 -20.50 31.56 2.33
CA PRO A 331 -19.84 32.68 1.66
C PRO A 331 -20.84 33.79 1.31
N LEU A 332 -20.51 35.04 1.63
CA LEU A 332 -21.31 36.21 1.20
C LEU A 332 -21.19 36.48 -0.31
N LEU A 333 -20.01 36.19 -0.85
CA LEU A 333 -19.66 36.48 -2.22
C LEU A 333 -18.61 35.49 -2.69
N GLU A 334 -18.83 34.93 -3.88
CA GLU A 334 -17.86 34.11 -4.59
C GLU A 334 -17.50 34.83 -5.89
N ILE A 335 -16.21 35.14 -6.07
CA ILE A 335 -15.69 35.80 -7.26
C ILE A 335 -14.78 34.82 -7.98
N VAL A 336 -15.13 34.51 -9.23
CA VAL A 336 -14.33 33.68 -10.13
C VAL A 336 -13.92 34.53 -11.34
N PRO A 337 -12.74 35.16 -11.35
CA PRO A 337 -12.29 35.95 -12.49
C PRO A 337 -12.06 35.04 -13.70
N ALA A 338 -12.62 35.42 -14.85
CA ALA A 338 -12.43 34.66 -16.08
C ALA A 338 -10.93 34.61 -16.45
N GLU A 339 -10.50 33.51 -17.07
CA GLU A 339 -9.10 33.31 -17.42
C GLU A 339 -8.58 34.46 -18.29
N GLY A 340 -7.43 35.03 -17.89
CA GLY A 340 -6.82 36.21 -18.55
C GLY A 340 -7.49 37.55 -18.26
N HIS A 341 -8.63 37.58 -17.57
CA HIS A 341 -9.42 38.78 -17.26
C HIS A 341 -9.49 39.00 -15.76
N PHE A 342 -8.36 39.43 -15.19
CA PHE A 342 -8.25 39.82 -13.79
C PHE A 342 -8.18 41.34 -13.67
N ASP A 343 -9.22 41.96 -13.10
CA ASP A 343 -9.25 43.38 -12.75
C ASP A 343 -9.20 43.54 -11.22
N PRO A 344 -8.03 43.90 -10.65
CA PRO A 344 -7.90 44.02 -9.20
C PRO A 344 -8.75 45.13 -8.60
N VAL A 345 -9.06 46.18 -9.36
CA VAL A 345 -9.87 47.30 -8.86
C VAL A 345 -11.32 46.87 -8.74
N LEU A 346 -11.86 46.25 -9.79
CA LEU A 346 -13.24 45.76 -9.78
C LEU A 346 -13.47 44.70 -8.69
N ILE A 347 -12.50 43.80 -8.49
CA ILE A 347 -12.56 42.79 -7.43
C ILE A 347 -12.50 43.45 -6.06
N ALA A 348 -11.61 44.42 -5.85
CA ALA A 348 -11.51 45.13 -4.59
C ALA A 348 -12.79 45.92 -4.26
N ASP A 349 -13.39 46.60 -5.25
CA ASP A 349 -14.64 47.32 -5.08
C ASP A 349 -15.79 46.36 -4.71
N ALA A 350 -15.90 45.22 -5.40
CA ALA A 350 -16.90 44.19 -5.08
C ALA A 350 -16.72 43.61 -3.66
N LEU A 351 -15.48 43.40 -3.23
CA LEU A 351 -15.18 42.92 -1.87
C LEU A 351 -15.54 43.97 -0.81
N VAL A 352 -15.25 45.25 -1.05
CA VAL A 352 -15.64 46.35 -0.16
C VAL A 352 -17.17 46.46 -0.07
N ASP A 353 -17.86 46.42 -1.20
CA ASP A 353 -19.32 46.52 -1.27
C ASP A 353 -20.01 45.33 -0.60
N SER A 354 -19.39 44.15 -0.61
CA SER A 354 -19.93 42.94 0.05
C SER A 354 -19.99 43.04 1.58
N GLY A 355 -19.18 43.89 2.20
CA GLY A 355 -19.04 43.96 3.65
C GLY A 355 -18.41 42.70 4.28
N ALA A 356 -17.71 41.88 3.49
CA ALA A 356 -16.97 40.72 4.00
C ALA A 356 -15.85 41.16 4.94
N GLU A 357 -15.79 40.55 6.13
CA GLU A 357 -14.74 40.77 7.12
C GLU A 357 -13.45 40.00 6.77
N VAL A 358 -13.59 38.87 6.06
CA VAL A 358 -12.47 38.00 5.67
C VAL A 358 -12.59 37.64 4.19
N VAL A 359 -11.46 37.64 3.49
CA VAL A 359 -11.36 37.20 2.10
C VAL A 359 -10.47 35.96 2.02
N VAL A 360 -11.04 34.84 1.57
CA VAL A 360 -10.31 33.61 1.29
C VAL A 360 -9.93 33.60 -0.18
N VAL A 361 -8.62 33.50 -0.47
CA VAL A 361 -8.10 33.49 -1.84
C VAL A 361 -7.63 32.09 -2.21
N LEU A 362 -8.31 31.46 -3.17
CA LEU A 362 -8.01 30.12 -3.67
C LEU A 362 -7.42 30.22 -5.08
N ALA A 363 -6.11 30.47 -5.15
CA ALA A 363 -5.45 30.79 -6.42
C ALA A 363 -3.98 30.38 -6.48
N ARG A 364 -3.40 30.34 -7.68
CA ARG A 364 -1.95 30.16 -7.88
C ARG A 364 -1.20 31.45 -7.58
N GLY A 365 0.10 31.31 -7.28
CA GLY A 365 1.00 32.41 -6.93
C GLY A 365 0.91 33.65 -7.83
N PRO A 366 0.86 33.55 -9.18
CA PRO A 366 0.72 34.73 -10.03
C PRO A 366 -0.55 35.56 -9.80
N LEU A 367 -1.70 34.93 -9.52
CA LEU A 367 -2.92 35.66 -9.22
C LEU A 367 -2.83 36.29 -7.82
N VAL A 368 -2.31 35.56 -6.84
CA VAL A 368 -2.07 36.08 -5.48
C VAL A 368 -1.15 37.30 -5.54
N SER A 369 -0.05 37.24 -6.30
CA SER A 369 0.85 38.39 -6.50
C SER A 369 0.13 39.59 -7.11
N ARG A 370 -0.78 39.38 -8.07
CA ARG A 370 -1.57 40.47 -8.67
C ARG A 370 -2.60 41.07 -7.72
N MET A 371 -3.07 40.31 -6.74
CA MET A 371 -3.94 40.82 -5.67
C MET A 371 -3.16 41.59 -4.60
N THR A 372 -1.91 41.23 -4.33
CA THR A 372 -1.11 41.82 -3.24
C THR A 372 -0.22 42.98 -3.66
N HIS A 373 0.12 43.11 -4.94
CA HIS A 373 0.92 44.22 -5.45
C HIS A 373 0.02 45.36 -5.94
N ARG A 374 -0.04 46.44 -5.14
CA ARG A 374 -0.46 47.78 -5.56
C ARG A 374 0.69 48.54 -6.18
#